data_AF-A0A257JEB8-F1
#
_entry.id   AF-A0A257JEB8-F1
#
_cell.length_a   1.000
_cell.length_b   1.000
_cell.length_c   1.000
_cell.angle_alpha   90.00
_cell.angle_beta   90.00
_cell.angle_gamma   90.00
#
_symmetry.space_group_name_H-M   'P 1'
#
loop_
_entity.id
_entity.type
_entity.pdbx_description
1 polymer ?
#
loop_
_entity_poly.entity_id
_entity_poly.type
_entity_poly.pdbx_seq_one_letter_code
_entity_poly.pdbx_strand_id
1 'polypeptide(L)'
;MARTKPRLSLLRVIEMNLGFLGLQFSFGLQQGNMVPIYSWLGADEATLPILQLAGPMTGLLVQPLVGALSDRTNSRLGRRTPYFLIGA
;
A
#
# COMPACT_ATOMS: atom_id res chain seq x y z
N MET A 1 -3.10 -1.72 31.70
CA MET A 1 -2.91 -3.17 31.44
C MET A 1 -2.02 -3.35 30.22
N ALA A 2 -0.79 -3.84 30.39
CA ALA A 2 0.07 -4.18 29.26
C ALA A 2 -0.51 -5.42 28.57
N ARG A 3 -0.99 -5.29 27.33
CA ARG A 3 -1.42 -6.44 26.52
C ARG A 3 -0.21 -7.37 26.33
N THR A 4 -0.28 -8.57 26.87
CA THR A 4 0.67 -9.65 26.62
C THR A 4 0.73 -9.90 25.11
N LYS A 5 1.89 -9.62 24.50
CA LYS A 5 2.09 -9.85 23.07
C LYS A 5 1.99 -11.36 22.81
N PRO A 6 1.10 -11.83 21.90
CA PRO A 6 1.00 -13.25 21.59
C PRO A 6 2.34 -13.73 21.02
N ARG A 7 2.85 -14.85 21.56
CA ARG A 7 4.02 -15.53 21.01
C ARG A 7 3.57 -16.25 19.73
N LEU A 8 3.97 -15.72 18.58
CA LEU A 8 3.67 -16.32 17.27
C LEU A 8 4.64 -17.49 17.01
N SER A 9 4.14 -18.57 16.41
CA SER A 9 5.02 -19.66 15.97
C SER A 9 5.88 -19.20 14.80
N LEU A 10 7.03 -19.84 14.62
CA LEU A 10 7.97 -19.52 13.54
C LEU A 10 7.30 -19.65 12.16
N LEU A 11 6.42 -20.64 11.98
CA LEU A 11 5.59 -20.79 10.78
C LEU A 11 4.70 -19.58 10.52
N ARG A 12 4.05 -19.04 11.55
CA ARG A 12 3.17 -17.87 11.40
C ARG A 12 3.94 -16.60 11.08
N VAL A 13 5.17 -16.49 11.58
CA VAL A 13 6.10 -15.41 11.21
C VAL A 13 6.50 -15.55 9.74
N ILE A 14 6.80 -16.78 9.27
CA ILE A 14 7.12 -17.03 7.86
C ILE A 14 5.93 -16.69 6.95
N GLU A 15 4.71 -17.15 7.27
CA GLU A 15 3.50 -16.83 6.49
C GLU A 15 3.29 -15.32 6.34
N MET A 16 3.46 -14.57 7.44
CA MET A 16 3.29 -13.12 7.43
C MET A 16 4.38 -12.42 6.58
N ASN A 17 5.63 -12.90 6.65
CA ASN A 17 6.71 -12.39 5.82
C ASN A 17 6.54 -12.76 4.34
N LEU A 18 5.99 -13.94 4.04
CA LEU A 18 5.74 -14.37 2.66
C LEU A 18 4.63 -13.53 2.02
N GLY A 19 3.57 -13.22 2.77
CA GLY A 19 2.55 -12.26 2.32
C GLY A 19 3.12 -10.87 2.10
N PHE A 20 4.00 -10.40 2.99
CA PHE A 20 4.69 -9.11 2.82
C PHE A 20 5.66 -9.12 1.63
N LEU A 21 6.36 -10.22 1.39
CA LEU A 21 7.24 -10.41 0.23
C LEU A 21 6.47 -10.25 -1.08
N GLY A 22 5.27 -10.85 -1.19
CA GLY A 22 4.42 -10.71 -2.38
C GLY A 22 3.98 -9.26 -2.64
N LEU A 23 3.63 -8.52 -1.58
CA LEU A 23 3.30 -7.09 -1.68
C LEU A 23 4.50 -6.28 -2.15
N GLN A 24 5.68 -6.50 -1.55
CA GLN A 24 6.90 -5.79 -1.93
C GLN A 24 7.32 -6.10 -3.37
N PHE A 25 7.19 -7.36 -3.80
CA PHE A 25 7.46 -7.77 -5.16
C PHE A 25 6.50 -7.09 -6.16
N SER A 26 5.22 -7.02 -5.83
CA SER A 26 4.20 -6.36 -6.67
C SER A 26 4.49 -4.87 -6.84
N PHE A 27 4.77 -4.15 -5.75
CA PHE A 27 5.16 -2.73 -5.82
C PHE A 27 6.51 -2.54 -6.54
N GLY A 28 7.46 -3.45 -6.34
CA GLY A 28 8.75 -3.41 -7.03
C GLY A 28 8.60 -3.57 -8.54
N LEU A 29 7.76 -4.52 -8.99
CA LEU A 29 7.43 -4.67 -10.40
C LEU A 29 6.70 -3.45 -10.95
N GLN A 30 5.76 -2.88 -10.20
CA GLN A 30 5.06 -1.68 -10.60
C GLN A 30 6.03 -0.51 -10.80
N GLN A 31 6.87 -0.21 -9.81
CA GLN A 31 7.87 0.86 -9.88
C GLN A 31 8.89 0.65 -11.00
N GLY A 32 9.37 -0.59 -11.21
CA GLY A 32 10.36 -0.91 -12.24
C GLY A 32 9.81 -0.87 -13.67
N ASN A 33 8.52 -1.18 -13.87
CA ASN A 33 7.87 -1.19 -15.18
C ASN A 33 7.10 0.09 -15.48
N MET A 34 6.92 1.00 -14.50
CA MET A 34 6.15 2.23 -14.68
C MET A 34 6.73 3.13 -15.77
N VAL A 35 8.07 3.22 -15.84
CA VAL A 35 8.79 4.02 -16.84
C VAL A 35 8.59 3.46 -18.27
N PRO A 36 8.89 2.18 -18.55
CA PRO A 36 8.60 1.57 -19.86
C PRO A 36 7.13 1.70 -20.30
N ILE A 37 6.18 1.53 -19.38
CA ILE A 37 4.74 1.62 -19.68
C ILE A 37 4.38 3.04 -20.13
N TYR A 38 4.85 4.08 -19.44
CA TYR A 38 4.59 5.46 -19.82
C TYR A 38 5.29 5.86 -21.11
N SER A 39 6.52 5.40 -21.34
CA SER A 39 7.21 5.60 -22.61
C SER A 39 6.48 4.91 -23.78
N TRP A 40 5.94 3.70 -23.57
CA TRP A 40 5.10 3.01 -24.57
C TRP A 40 3.77 3.73 -24.87
N LEU A 41 3.22 4.44 -23.89
CA LEU A 41 2.01 5.27 -24.05
C LEU A 41 2.27 6.60 -24.77
N GLY A 42 3.53 6.88 -25.16
CA GLY A 42 3.92 8.12 -25.84
C GLY A 42 4.24 9.29 -24.90
N ALA A 43 4.52 9.03 -23.62
CA ALA A 43 4.98 10.06 -22.70
C ALA A 43 6.42 10.49 -23.05
N ASP A 44 6.61 11.80 -23.24
CA ASP A 44 7.92 12.39 -23.46
C ASP A 44 8.80 12.21 -22.22
N GLU A 45 10.10 11.96 -22.40
CA GLU A 45 11.02 11.64 -21.29
C GLU A 45 11.04 12.73 -20.20
N ALA A 46 10.79 13.98 -20.59
CA ALA A 46 10.68 15.13 -19.70
C ALA A 46 9.46 15.07 -18.76
N THR A 47 8.40 14.34 -19.12
CA THR A 47 7.19 14.19 -18.31
C THR A 47 7.20 12.97 -17.40
N LEU A 48 8.09 12.00 -17.63
CA LEU A 48 8.22 10.79 -16.80
C LEU A 48 8.44 11.10 -15.30
N PRO A 49 9.27 12.08 -14.89
CA PRO A 49 9.44 12.41 -13.48
C PRO A 49 8.16 12.98 -12.84
N ILE A 50 7.39 13.77 -13.59
CA ILE A 50 6.11 14.34 -13.14
C ILE A 50 5.05 13.24 -12.99
N LEU A 51 5.01 12.28 -13.93
CA LEU A 51 4.16 11.09 -13.85
C LEU A 51 4.52 10.21 -12.64
N GLN A 52 5.81 10.07 -12.32
CA GLN A 52 6.25 9.34 -11.13
C GLN A 52 5.94 10.10 -9.83
N LEU A 53 5.95 11.44 -9.84
CA LEU A 53 5.53 12.28 -8.72
C LEU A 53 4.04 12.14 -8.40
N ALA A 54 3.21 11.69 -9.34
CA ALA A 54 1.80 11.43 -9.08
C ALA A 54 1.58 10.36 -7.97
N GLY A 55 2.48 9.38 -7.84
CA GLY A 55 2.46 8.37 -6.78
C GLY A 55 2.55 8.95 -5.36
N PRO A 56 3.63 9.67 -4.99
CA PRO A 56 3.73 10.30 -3.69
C PRO A 56 2.69 11.41 -3.47
N MET A 57 2.27 12.12 -4.52
CA MET A 57 1.23 13.15 -4.42
C MET A 57 -0.14 12.57 -4.06
N THR A 58 -0.53 11.47 -4.70
CA THR A 58 -1.76 10.73 -4.32
C THR A 58 -1.61 10.12 -2.93
N GLY A 59 -0.43 9.58 -2.57
CA GLY A 59 -0.13 9.12 -1.21
C GLY A 59 -0.32 10.20 -0.15
N LEU A 60 0.17 11.41 -0.38
CA LEU A 60 0.06 12.56 0.54
C LEU A 60 -1.38 12.97 0.80
N LEU A 61 -2.28 12.81 -0.19
CA LEU A 61 -3.70 13.14 -0.07
C LEU A 61 -4.51 11.97 0.50
N VAL A 62 -4.27 10.76 -0.03
CA VAL A 62 -5.03 9.55 0.33
C VAL A 62 -4.68 9.09 1.74
N GLN A 63 -3.42 9.14 2.18
CA GLN A 63 -3.02 8.70 3.52
C GLN A 63 -3.74 9.45 4.66
N PRO A 64 -3.76 10.80 4.73
CA PRO A 64 -4.48 11.52 5.79
C PRO A 64 -5.99 11.41 5.65
N LEU A 65 -6.52 11.30 4.42
CA LEU A 65 -7.96 11.13 4.18
C LEU A 65 -8.43 9.77 4.72
N VAL A 66 -7.75 8.69 4.34
CA VAL A 66 -8.03 7.34 4.82
C VAL A 66 -7.75 7.22 6.31
N GLY A 67 -6.72 7.90 6.85
CA GLY A 67 -6.45 7.98 8.28
C GLY A 67 -7.60 8.64 9.07
N ALA A 68 -8.06 9.81 8.63
CA ALA A 68 -9.16 10.54 9.26
C ALA A 68 -10.50 9.80 9.13
N LEU A 69 -10.76 9.16 7.98
CA LEU A 69 -11.95 8.33 7.77
C LEU A 69 -11.86 7.04 8.62
N SER A 70 -10.70 6.40 8.74
CA SER A 70 -10.45 5.24 9.60
C SER A 70 -10.63 5.56 11.09
N ASP A 71 -10.31 6.79 11.49
CA ASP A 71 -10.53 7.26 12.85
C ASP A 71 -12.00 7.56 13.17
N ARG A 72 -12.83 7.87 12.16
CA ARG A 72 -14.26 8.15 12.31
C ARG A 72 -15.18 6.94 12.10
N THR A 73 -14.70 5.85 11.50
CA THR A 73 -15.52 4.65 11.24
C THR A 73 -15.52 3.67 12.42
N ASN A 74 -16.62 3.64 13.18
CA ASN A 74 -16.88 2.62 14.20
C ASN A 74 -17.83 1.54 13.64
N SER A 75 -17.31 0.64 12.78
CA SER A 75 -18.09 -0.48 12.22
C SER A 75 -17.83 -1.80 12.96
N ARG A 76 -18.82 -2.70 12.93
CA ARG A 76 -18.79 -4.04 13.58
C ARG A 76 -17.65 -4.98 13.13
N LEU A 77 -16.94 -4.68 12.03
CA LEU A 77 -15.80 -5.46 11.52
C LEU A 77 -14.41 -4.91 11.90
N GLY A 78 -14.34 -3.81 12.66
CA GLY A 78 -13.09 -3.17 13.10
C GLY A 78 -12.63 -1.99 12.23
N ARG A 79 -11.78 -1.11 12.79
CA ARG A 79 -11.39 0.20 12.20
C ARG A 79 -10.60 0.13 10.88
N ARG A 80 -9.88 -0.95 10.59
CA ARG A 80 -8.92 -1.05 9.45
C ARG A 80 -9.35 -1.99 8.33
N THR A 81 -10.24 -2.93 8.63
CA THR A 81 -10.68 -4.01 7.72
C THR A 81 -11.49 -3.54 6.51
N PRO A 82 -12.40 -2.54 6.62
CA PRO A 82 -13.17 -2.05 5.47
C PRO A 82 -12.29 -1.36 4.41
N TYR A 83 -11.25 -0.65 4.84
CA TYR A 83 -10.35 0.05 3.92
C TYR A 83 -9.42 -0.91 3.17
N PHE A 84 -9.04 -2.03 3.81
CA PHE A 84 -8.29 -3.09 3.14
C PHE A 84 -9.14 -3.82 2.09
N LEU A 85 -10.47 -3.90 2.28
CA LEU A 85 -11.41 -4.52 1.34
C LEU A 85 -11.79 -3.64 0.14
N ILE A 86 -11.67 -2.31 0.27
CA ILE A 86 -11.98 -1.35 -0.80
C ILE A 86 -10.71 -0.95 -1.57
N GLY A 87 -9.54 -0.99 -0.92
CA GLY A 87 -8.25 -0.60 -1.52
C GLY A 87 -7.36 -1.75 -2.00
N ALA A 88 -7.68 -3.01 -1.67
CA ALA A 88 -7.05 -4.19 -2.27
C ALA A 88 -7.87 -4.68 -3.46
#